data_AF-A0A225UR32-F1
#
_entry.id   AF-A0A225UR32-F1
#
_cell.length_a   1.000
_cell.length_b   1.000
_cell.length_c   1.000
_cell.angle_alpha   90.00
_cell.angle_beta   90.00
_cell.angle_gamma   90.00
#
_symmetry.space_group_name_H-M   'P 1'
#
loop_
_entity.id
_entity.type
_entity.pdbx_description
1 polymer ?
#
loop_
_entity_poly.entity_id
_entity_poly.type
_entity_poly.pdbx_seq_one_letter_code
_entity_poly.pdbx_strand_id
1 'polypeptide(L)'
;EDIILEEWREYSERSEVQILAPGSLRCTFVLEPAVVDFLGMNLSASMTKAVETVVRGNFWFSQVKHVRLELGKELWDDELESKKVFGQLLNGLFSSTRRSRELTIPKCRSSFDVYNPKTKDLQIERVQLLFPSSMSPSDFVAAASAIAVTQTVKKLTISPVVQLFPRINTRIWWTWLAYALFSKRARAFSSLESVTFVKLRYLCTDDMVKLAEVITSEHPEEKLFDTPRGELGEKIATVTRGAPIRWKFDYGELVPEVEPLSFPMSIPFVLTFSDDGVSEWVNVLVPGYGRCQVQRDNLEFHETSEYETRPCLKTLKIGFIHENNTINNSLPLLLAAVGHSLNNLALSARTLDIDVSTILRYCPNLVELSLCGAVVDVMLKFDNYREFLQSFSGVDFNWNNVIALSRTLSNDNNPLAKCVHRLRVRPVSEAELNALLDMLTQNLTLKYMEITIPTQFQRRIESFRKFNLQPIHHTMKLSLKSKAAFISTIESNETGNHQQKSPLHELSQELLCKIFAYAISPTPRRVFARCVPKP
;
A
#
# COMPACT_ATOMS: atom_id res chain seq x y z
N GLU A 1 -2.92 18.94 -31.31
CA GLU A 1 -2.81 19.20 -29.85
C GLU A 1 -3.32 20.61 -29.53
N ASP A 2 -2.93 21.62 -30.29
CA ASP A 2 -3.36 23.02 -30.10
C ASP A 2 -4.88 23.25 -30.20
N ILE A 3 -5.55 22.56 -31.13
CA ILE A 3 -7.02 22.66 -31.31
C ILE A 3 -7.78 22.24 -30.04
N ILE A 4 -7.34 21.16 -29.39
CA ILE A 4 -7.97 20.65 -28.16
C ILE A 4 -7.71 21.63 -27.00
N LEU A 5 -6.54 22.27 -26.96
CA LEU A 5 -6.19 23.25 -25.94
C LEU A 5 -7.00 24.55 -26.08
N GLU A 6 -7.33 24.94 -27.30
CA GLU A 6 -8.13 26.12 -27.60
C GLU A 6 -9.61 25.87 -27.27
N GLU A 7 -10.15 24.71 -27.66
CA GLU A 7 -11.50 24.28 -27.28
C GLU A 7 -11.69 24.16 -25.76
N TRP A 8 -10.68 23.65 -25.04
CA TRP A 8 -10.77 23.49 -23.58
C TRP A 8 -10.66 24.83 -22.84
N ARG A 9 -9.91 25.78 -23.38
CA ARG A 9 -9.84 27.15 -22.86
C ARG A 9 -11.17 27.87 -23.06
N GLU A 10 -11.74 27.80 -24.26
CA GLU A 10 -13.08 28.34 -24.54
C GLU A 10 -14.16 27.69 -23.66
N TYR A 11 -14.10 26.38 -23.42
CA TYR A 11 -15.03 25.69 -22.53
C TYR A 11 -14.91 26.18 -21.07
N SER A 12 -13.67 26.33 -20.58
CA SER A 12 -13.41 26.78 -19.21
C SER A 12 -13.91 28.21 -18.99
N GLU A 13 -13.63 29.12 -19.94
CA GLU A 13 -14.09 30.52 -19.91
C GLU A 13 -15.62 30.64 -20.05
N ARG A 14 -16.28 29.76 -20.80
CA ARG A 14 -17.76 29.72 -20.88
C ARG A 14 -18.43 29.16 -19.63
N SER A 15 -17.74 28.32 -18.86
CA SER A 15 -18.32 27.56 -17.75
C SER A 15 -18.54 28.35 -16.46
N GLU A 16 -17.93 29.53 -16.31
CA GLU A 16 -18.15 30.41 -15.15
C GLU A 16 -19.48 31.19 -15.19
N VAL A 17 -20.20 31.22 -16.34
CA VAL A 17 -21.35 32.12 -16.53
C VAL A 17 -22.70 31.40 -16.77
N GLN A 18 -22.73 30.09 -17.02
CA GLN A 18 -24.02 29.41 -17.27
C GLN A 18 -24.72 28.97 -15.97
N ILE A 19 -25.65 29.81 -15.49
CA ILE A 19 -26.68 29.43 -14.52
C ILE A 19 -27.60 28.40 -15.19
N LEU A 20 -27.37 27.11 -14.90
CA LEU A 20 -28.23 26.03 -15.37
C LEU A 20 -29.53 26.00 -14.56
N ALA A 21 -30.63 25.69 -15.22
CA ALA A 21 -31.94 25.57 -14.57
C ALA A 21 -31.93 24.41 -13.53
N PRO A 22 -32.68 24.53 -12.42
CA PRO A 22 -32.82 23.45 -11.44
C PRO A 22 -33.31 22.16 -12.11
N GLY A 23 -32.55 21.06 -11.99
CA GLY A 23 -32.88 19.76 -12.57
C GLY A 23 -32.09 19.37 -13.83
N SER A 24 -31.23 20.24 -14.37
CA SER A 24 -30.35 19.90 -15.49
C SER A 24 -29.16 19.03 -15.05
N LEU A 25 -28.87 17.96 -15.79
CA LEU A 25 -27.69 17.11 -15.58
C LEU A 25 -26.42 17.85 -16.05
N ARG A 26 -25.50 18.12 -15.13
CA ARG A 26 -24.15 18.58 -15.47
C ARG A 26 -23.23 17.37 -15.60
N CYS A 27 -22.67 17.15 -16.79
CA CYS A 27 -21.55 16.22 -16.97
C CYS A 27 -20.25 17.01 -16.88
N THR A 28 -19.29 16.53 -16.10
CA THR A 28 -17.94 17.11 -16.03
C THR A 28 -16.95 15.98 -16.25
N PHE A 29 -16.17 16.10 -17.31
CA PHE A 29 -15.09 15.16 -17.59
C PHE A 29 -13.86 15.61 -16.80
N VAL A 30 -13.33 14.71 -15.96
CA VAL A 30 -12.12 14.94 -15.17
C VAL A 30 -11.02 14.07 -15.77
N LEU A 31 -9.90 14.69 -16.13
CA LEU A 31 -8.72 13.95 -16.56
C LEU A 31 -8.04 13.38 -15.30
N GLU A 32 -8.09 12.06 -15.13
CA GLU A 32 -7.40 11.40 -14.02
C GLU A 32 -5.88 11.32 -14.27
N PRO A 33 -5.05 11.22 -13.22
CA PRO A 33 -3.61 11.05 -13.38
C PRO A 33 -3.25 9.83 -14.24
N ALA A 34 -2.26 10.00 -15.11
CA ALA A 34 -1.93 9.02 -16.14
C ALA A 34 -1.51 7.66 -15.55
N VAL A 35 -1.77 6.59 -16.30
CA VAL A 35 -1.23 5.25 -16.04
C VAL A 35 -0.15 4.96 -17.07
N VAL A 36 1.04 4.59 -16.61
CA VAL A 36 2.14 4.14 -17.47
C VAL A 36 2.40 2.67 -17.21
N ASP A 37 2.57 1.90 -18.27
CA ASP A 37 2.84 0.48 -18.22
C ASP A 37 4.10 0.15 -19.05
N PHE A 38 5.11 -0.43 -18.39
CA PHE A 38 6.38 -0.82 -19.00
C PHE A 38 6.42 -2.32 -19.35
N LEU A 39 5.26 -2.97 -19.48
CA LEU A 39 5.17 -4.39 -19.79
C LEU A 39 6.02 -4.77 -21.00
N GLY A 40 6.93 -5.73 -20.79
CA GLY A 40 7.80 -6.26 -21.84
C GLY A 40 9.04 -5.40 -22.15
N MET A 41 9.22 -4.26 -21.48
CA MET A 41 10.41 -3.42 -21.63
C MET A 41 11.48 -3.81 -20.61
N ASN A 42 12.73 -3.85 -21.06
CA ASN A 42 13.90 -3.90 -20.19
C ASN A 42 14.41 -2.48 -19.93
N LEU A 43 15.26 -2.33 -18.92
CA LEU A 43 15.84 -1.03 -18.58
C LEU A 43 16.77 -0.55 -19.69
N SER A 44 16.48 0.63 -20.24
CA SER A 44 17.29 1.33 -21.24
C SER A 44 17.61 2.75 -20.80
N ALA A 45 18.65 3.33 -21.40
CA ALA A 45 18.98 4.74 -21.16
C ALA A 45 17.86 5.67 -21.66
N SER A 46 17.22 5.32 -22.78
CA SER A 46 16.11 6.09 -23.36
C SER A 46 14.86 6.09 -22.46
N MET A 47 14.49 4.93 -21.91
CA MET A 47 13.38 4.80 -20.96
C MET A 47 13.64 5.65 -19.72
N THR A 48 14.84 5.55 -19.16
CA THR A 48 15.22 6.27 -17.94
C THR A 48 15.18 7.78 -18.14
N LYS A 49 15.74 8.27 -19.26
CA LYS A 49 15.69 9.68 -19.62
C LYS A 49 14.25 10.17 -19.80
N ALA A 50 13.37 9.36 -20.39
CA ALA A 50 11.96 9.69 -20.53
C ALA A 50 11.26 9.79 -19.17
N VAL A 51 11.44 8.80 -18.28
CA VAL A 51 10.90 8.83 -16.91
C VAL A 51 11.42 10.05 -16.15
N GLU A 52 12.72 10.30 -16.19
CA GLU A 52 13.34 11.46 -15.56
C GLU A 52 12.77 12.76 -16.09
N THR A 53 12.63 12.92 -17.42
CA THR A 53 12.07 14.12 -18.05
C THR A 53 10.63 14.35 -17.61
N VAL A 54 9.80 13.30 -17.61
CA VAL A 54 8.38 13.41 -17.29
C VAL A 54 8.17 13.66 -15.80
N VAL A 55 8.90 12.96 -14.92
CA VAL A 55 8.84 13.19 -13.47
C VAL A 55 9.40 14.57 -13.11
N ARG A 56 10.52 15.01 -13.72
CA ARG A 56 11.07 16.36 -13.50
C ARG A 56 10.15 17.46 -14.04
N GLY A 57 9.43 17.18 -15.13
CA GLY A 57 8.36 18.02 -15.66
C GLY A 57 7.12 18.08 -14.76
N ASN A 58 7.17 17.47 -13.57
CA ASN A 58 6.11 17.44 -12.57
C ASN A 58 4.81 16.82 -13.09
N PHE A 59 4.90 15.81 -13.96
CA PHE A 59 3.73 15.01 -14.34
C PHE A 59 3.32 14.07 -13.21
N TRP A 60 2.01 13.81 -13.11
CA TRP A 60 1.40 13.03 -12.04
C TRP A 60 0.87 11.71 -12.59
N PHE A 61 1.16 10.62 -11.87
CA PHE A 61 0.77 9.27 -12.25
C PHE A 61 -0.10 8.64 -11.18
N SER A 62 -1.22 8.05 -11.60
CA SER A 62 -1.98 7.17 -10.73
C SER A 62 -1.25 5.84 -10.57
N GLN A 63 -0.67 5.30 -11.64
CA GLN A 63 0.02 4.01 -11.59
C GLN A 63 1.20 3.95 -12.57
N VAL A 64 2.33 3.47 -12.08
CA VAL A 64 3.49 3.05 -12.87
C VAL A 64 3.64 1.54 -12.73
N LYS A 65 3.40 0.80 -13.82
CA LYS A 65 3.27 -0.67 -13.81
C LYS A 65 4.41 -1.37 -14.52
N HIS A 66 4.64 -2.62 -14.11
CA HIS A 66 5.57 -3.57 -14.73
C HIS A 66 6.98 -3.02 -15.01
N VAL A 67 7.52 -2.20 -14.10
CA VAL A 67 8.91 -1.73 -14.22
C VAL A 67 9.84 -2.90 -13.92
N ARG A 68 10.43 -3.48 -14.97
CA ARG A 68 11.39 -4.57 -14.87
C ARG A 68 12.79 -4.01 -14.61
N LEU A 69 13.35 -4.33 -13.45
CA LEU A 69 14.69 -3.91 -13.05
C LEU A 69 15.77 -4.83 -13.65
N GLU A 70 15.65 -5.12 -14.95
CA GLU A 70 16.58 -5.96 -15.71
C GLU A 70 17.23 -5.11 -16.80
N LEU A 71 18.56 -5.10 -16.84
CA LEU A 71 19.33 -4.33 -17.80
C LEU A 71 19.06 -4.80 -19.23
N GLY A 72 18.79 -3.85 -20.13
CA GLY A 72 18.79 -4.08 -21.56
C GLY A 72 20.18 -4.49 -22.06
N LYS A 73 20.23 -5.24 -23.17
CA LYS A 73 21.48 -5.74 -23.76
C LYS A 73 22.51 -4.64 -24.03
N GLU A 74 22.03 -3.44 -24.35
CA GLU A 74 22.85 -2.26 -24.62
C GLU A 74 23.66 -1.76 -23.41
N LEU A 75 23.31 -2.18 -22.20
CA LEU A 75 23.97 -1.75 -20.96
C LEU A 75 24.90 -2.82 -20.39
N TRP A 76 24.90 -4.06 -20.90
CA TRP A 76 25.62 -5.17 -20.29
C TRP A 76 27.14 -5.00 -20.24
N ASP A 77 27.71 -4.33 -21.24
CA ASP A 77 29.16 -4.18 -21.39
C ASP A 77 29.72 -2.95 -20.64
N ASP A 78 28.87 -1.99 -20.27
CA ASP A 78 29.25 -0.77 -19.56
C ASP A 78 28.61 -0.73 -18.17
N GLU A 79 29.40 -1.17 -17.18
CA GLU A 79 28.95 -1.23 -15.78
C GLU A 79 28.71 0.16 -15.18
N LEU A 80 29.47 1.17 -15.61
CA LEU A 80 29.35 2.54 -15.12
C LEU A 80 28.06 3.16 -15.64
N GLU A 81 27.80 3.08 -16.94
CA GLU A 81 26.55 3.57 -17.54
C GLU A 81 25.34 2.77 -17.05
N SER A 82 25.47 1.45 -16.88
CA SER A 82 24.46 0.63 -16.20
C SER A 82 24.09 1.18 -14.83
N LYS A 83 25.09 1.49 -13.99
CA LYS A 83 24.86 2.02 -12.64
C LYS A 83 24.21 3.40 -12.67
N LYS A 84 24.64 4.27 -13.59
CA LYS A 84 24.04 5.60 -13.80
C LYS A 84 22.57 5.49 -14.18
N VAL A 85 22.26 4.72 -15.21
CA VAL A 85 20.89 4.52 -15.72
C VAL A 85 20.00 3.91 -14.64
N PHE A 86 20.49 2.90 -13.92
CA PHE A 86 19.74 2.27 -12.83
C PHE A 86 19.41 3.25 -11.70
N GLY A 87 20.40 3.99 -11.20
CA GLY A 87 20.17 4.94 -10.12
C GLY A 87 19.36 6.17 -10.55
N GLN A 88 19.48 6.62 -11.81
CA GLN A 88 18.64 7.68 -12.37
C GLN A 88 17.17 7.28 -12.40
N LEU A 89 16.86 6.04 -12.81
CA LEU A 89 15.49 5.53 -12.79
C LEU A 89 14.92 5.55 -11.37
N LEU A 90 15.67 5.00 -10.41
CA LEU A 90 15.25 4.93 -9.02
C LEU A 90 15.06 6.31 -8.40
N ASN A 91 15.95 7.26 -8.66
CA ASN A 91 15.80 8.63 -8.19
C ASN A 91 14.66 9.38 -8.88
N GLY A 92 14.34 9.04 -10.14
CA GLY A 92 13.15 9.53 -10.82
C GLY A 92 11.87 9.02 -10.14
N LEU A 93 11.76 7.71 -9.93
CA LEU A 93 10.55 7.10 -9.35
C LEU A 93 10.39 7.39 -7.86
N PHE A 94 11.48 7.26 -7.08
CA PHE A 94 11.52 7.30 -5.62
C PHE A 94 12.27 8.53 -5.09
N SER A 95 12.04 9.69 -5.70
CA SER A 95 12.71 10.93 -5.28
C SER A 95 12.47 11.26 -3.81
N SER A 96 13.51 11.72 -3.13
CA SER A 96 13.48 12.12 -1.71
C SER A 96 12.88 13.50 -1.46
N THR A 97 12.63 14.27 -2.52
CA THR A 97 12.03 15.61 -2.44
C THR A 97 10.56 15.58 -2.88
N ARG A 98 9.67 16.16 -2.07
CA ARG A 98 8.28 16.40 -2.49
C ARG A 98 8.23 17.51 -3.53
N ARG A 99 7.41 17.32 -4.56
CA ARG A 99 7.07 18.36 -5.53
C ARG A 99 5.66 18.86 -5.25
N SER A 100 5.46 20.17 -5.23
CA SER A 100 4.12 20.75 -5.05
C SER A 100 3.28 20.53 -6.31
N ARG A 101 2.01 20.16 -6.13
CA ARG A 101 1.03 20.06 -7.21
C ARG A 101 0.69 21.44 -7.80
N GLU A 102 0.98 22.52 -7.08
CA GLU A 102 0.76 23.89 -7.55
C GLU A 102 1.68 24.25 -8.72
N LEU A 103 2.87 23.63 -8.79
CA LEU A 103 3.86 23.80 -9.86
C LEU A 103 3.62 22.84 -11.04
N THR A 104 2.51 22.10 -11.05
CA THR A 104 2.15 21.25 -12.19
C THR A 104 1.87 22.13 -13.40
N ILE A 105 2.23 21.67 -14.59
CA ILE A 105 1.87 22.33 -15.85
C ILE A 105 0.37 22.69 -15.78
N PRO A 106 -0.05 23.94 -16.08
CA PRO A 106 -1.44 24.39 -15.94
C PRO A 106 -2.47 23.47 -16.62
N LYS A 107 -2.02 22.71 -17.63
CA LYS A 107 -2.75 21.75 -18.45
C LYS A 107 -3.38 20.56 -17.68
N CYS A 108 -2.95 20.25 -16.45
CA CYS A 108 -3.49 19.13 -15.66
C CYS A 108 -4.21 19.57 -14.36
N ARG A 109 -4.51 20.87 -14.19
CA ARG A 109 -5.33 21.32 -13.06
C ARG A 109 -6.80 20.95 -13.32
N SER A 110 -7.40 20.20 -12.41
CA SER A 110 -8.86 20.02 -12.41
C SER A 110 -9.50 21.19 -11.66
N SER A 111 -10.64 21.70 -12.12
CA SER A 111 -11.41 22.73 -11.40
C SER A 111 -11.92 22.25 -10.02
N PHE A 112 -11.86 20.94 -9.74
CA PHE A 112 -12.16 20.33 -8.46
C PHE A 112 -11.07 20.55 -7.38
N ASP A 113 -9.83 20.86 -7.78
CA ASP A 113 -8.73 21.06 -6.85
C ASP A 113 -8.87 22.36 -6.03
N VAL A 114 -9.65 23.34 -6.53
CA VAL A 114 -9.93 24.62 -5.84
C VAL A 114 -10.81 24.43 -4.60
N TYR A 115 -11.66 23.41 -4.58
CA TYR A 115 -12.65 23.19 -3.51
C TYR A 115 -12.22 22.15 -2.46
N ASN A 116 -11.11 21.46 -2.64
CA ASN A 116 -10.63 20.47 -1.66
C ASN A 116 -9.09 20.43 -1.54
N PRO A 117 -8.46 21.47 -0.96
CA PRO A 117 -7.00 21.57 -0.79
C PRO A 117 -6.39 20.53 0.19
N LYS A 118 -7.15 19.52 0.63
CA LYS A 118 -6.76 18.57 1.68
C LYS A 118 -6.25 17.21 1.17
N THR A 119 -6.22 16.94 -0.13
CA THR A 119 -5.61 15.69 -0.60
C THR A 119 -4.09 15.85 -0.64
N LYS A 120 -3.40 15.20 0.31
CA LYS A 120 -1.94 14.97 0.29
C LYS A 120 -1.58 14.03 -0.86
N ASP A 121 -1.89 14.41 -2.09
CA ASP A 121 -1.60 13.58 -3.25
C ASP A 121 -0.09 13.61 -3.48
N LEU A 122 0.48 12.43 -3.69
CA LEU A 122 1.87 12.29 -4.09
C LEU A 122 1.95 12.21 -5.61
N GLN A 123 3.09 12.60 -6.17
CA GLN A 123 3.31 12.61 -7.62
C GLN A 123 3.00 11.26 -8.27
N ILE A 124 3.25 10.15 -7.56
CA ILE A 124 2.96 8.79 -8.02
C ILE A 124 2.16 8.05 -6.94
N GLU A 125 0.91 7.67 -7.25
CA GLU A 125 0.11 6.95 -6.26
C GLU A 125 0.60 5.50 -6.08
N ARG A 126 0.92 4.79 -7.17
CA ARG A 126 1.38 3.39 -7.13
C ARG A 126 2.54 3.10 -8.08
N VAL A 127 3.54 2.39 -7.59
CA VAL A 127 4.62 1.80 -8.41
C VAL A 127 4.61 0.27 -8.26
N GLN A 128 4.75 -0.45 -9.38
CA GLN A 128 4.95 -1.90 -9.39
C GLN A 128 6.34 -2.24 -9.96
N LEU A 129 7.19 -2.80 -9.11
CA LEU A 129 8.53 -3.26 -9.46
C LEU A 129 8.57 -4.78 -9.67
N LEU A 130 9.25 -5.18 -10.74
CA LEU A 130 9.57 -6.56 -11.05
C LEU A 130 11.07 -6.76 -10.86
N PHE A 131 11.43 -7.55 -9.85
CA PHE A 131 12.82 -7.89 -9.54
C PHE A 131 13.22 -9.17 -10.27
N PRO A 132 14.17 -9.13 -11.23
CA PRO A 132 14.64 -10.33 -11.91
C PRO A 132 15.49 -11.20 -10.97
N SER A 133 15.50 -12.51 -11.18
CA SER A 133 16.35 -13.43 -10.40
C SER A 133 17.85 -13.22 -10.63
N SER A 134 18.23 -12.62 -11.75
CA SER A 134 19.62 -12.29 -12.12
C SER A 134 20.13 -10.99 -11.50
N MET A 135 19.33 -10.29 -10.69
CA MET A 135 19.71 -9.00 -10.11
C MET A 135 20.89 -9.14 -9.14
N SER A 136 21.86 -8.23 -9.26
CA SER A 136 22.97 -8.16 -8.32
C SER A 136 22.50 -7.70 -6.92
N PRO A 137 23.12 -8.16 -5.83
CA PRO A 137 22.84 -7.65 -4.48
C PRO A 137 23.03 -6.13 -4.38
N SER A 138 24.04 -5.57 -5.07
CA SER A 138 24.35 -4.13 -5.08
C SER A 138 23.21 -3.30 -5.65
N ASP A 139 22.57 -3.76 -6.72
CA ASP A 139 21.44 -3.04 -7.31
C ASP A 139 20.18 -3.16 -6.44
N PHE A 140 20.03 -4.27 -5.72
CA PHE A 140 18.95 -4.40 -4.76
C PHE A 140 19.13 -3.43 -3.58
N VAL A 141 20.35 -3.31 -3.05
CA VAL A 141 20.71 -2.31 -2.02
C VAL A 141 20.43 -0.89 -2.52
N ALA A 142 20.78 -0.61 -3.78
CA ALA A 142 20.51 0.67 -4.42
C ALA A 142 18.99 0.97 -4.49
N ALA A 143 18.16 0.01 -4.90
CA ALA A 143 16.70 0.14 -4.88
C ALA A 143 16.14 0.36 -3.46
N ALA A 144 16.58 -0.46 -2.50
CA ALA A 144 16.17 -0.37 -1.10
C ALA A 144 16.52 1.00 -0.48
N SER A 145 17.70 1.53 -0.78
CA SER A 145 18.14 2.85 -0.30
C SER A 145 17.26 4.00 -0.80
N ALA A 146 16.77 3.94 -2.05
CA ALA A 146 15.84 4.94 -2.59
C ALA A 146 14.45 4.83 -1.96
N ILE A 147 13.95 3.61 -1.81
CA ILE A 147 12.63 3.33 -1.19
C ILE A 147 12.59 3.83 0.26
N ALA A 148 13.70 3.72 1.00
CA ALA A 148 13.80 4.16 2.39
C ALA A 148 13.55 5.68 2.58
N VAL A 149 13.76 6.50 1.55
CA VAL A 149 13.64 7.96 1.64
C VAL A 149 12.65 8.55 0.65
N THR A 150 11.84 7.72 0.00
CA THR A 150 10.93 8.20 -1.05
C THR A 150 9.88 9.18 -0.50
N GLN A 151 9.63 10.25 -1.24
CA GLN A 151 8.59 11.23 -0.97
C GLN A 151 7.59 11.40 -2.12
N THR A 152 7.75 10.61 -3.18
CA THR A 152 6.93 10.67 -4.39
C THR A 152 5.92 9.54 -4.50
N VAL A 153 6.11 8.44 -3.77
CA VAL A 153 5.32 7.20 -3.93
C VAL A 153 4.49 6.90 -2.68
N LYS A 154 3.22 6.54 -2.88
CA LYS A 154 2.30 6.15 -1.79
C LYS A 154 2.19 4.64 -1.60
N LYS A 155 2.10 3.89 -2.69
CA LYS A 155 1.85 2.44 -2.71
C LYS A 155 2.91 1.73 -3.53
N LEU A 156 3.52 0.70 -2.96
CA LEU A 156 4.54 -0.09 -3.64
C LEU A 156 4.07 -1.54 -3.81
N THR A 157 4.16 -2.06 -5.03
CA THR A 157 3.97 -3.47 -5.33
C THR A 157 5.30 -4.08 -5.73
N ILE A 158 5.71 -5.13 -5.03
CA ILE A 158 6.95 -5.87 -5.28
C ILE A 158 6.58 -7.26 -5.77
N SER A 159 7.04 -7.60 -6.97
CA SER A 159 6.86 -8.93 -7.55
C SER A 159 8.25 -9.51 -7.87
N PRO A 160 8.77 -10.43 -7.06
CA PRO A 160 10.00 -11.13 -7.40
C PRO A 160 9.73 -12.11 -8.54
N VAL A 161 10.50 -12.02 -9.63
CA VAL A 161 10.52 -13.01 -10.71
C VAL A 161 11.46 -14.13 -10.26
N VAL A 162 10.98 -14.98 -9.35
CA VAL A 162 11.77 -16.11 -8.87
C VAL A 162 11.69 -17.23 -9.92
N GLN A 163 12.68 -17.31 -10.80
CA GLN A 163 13.08 -18.59 -11.41
C GLN A 163 14.15 -19.24 -10.52
N LEU A 164 14.23 -20.56 -10.62
CA LEU A 164 14.90 -21.53 -9.73
C LEU A 164 16.32 -21.15 -9.21
N PHE A 165 16.50 -21.17 -7.87
CA PHE A 165 17.75 -21.23 -7.04
C PHE A 165 18.65 -19.98 -6.93
N PRO A 166 19.59 -19.87 -5.94
CA PRO A 166 19.82 -20.59 -4.67
C PRO A 166 19.55 -19.71 -3.41
N ARG A 167 19.48 -20.34 -2.23
CA ARG A 167 19.13 -19.77 -0.91
C ARG A 167 19.97 -18.59 -0.38
N ILE A 168 20.98 -18.12 -1.12
CA ILE A 168 21.96 -17.13 -0.63
C ILE A 168 21.53 -15.67 -0.88
N ASN A 169 20.58 -15.42 -1.79
CA ASN A 169 20.11 -14.05 -2.05
C ASN A 169 18.80 -13.64 -1.33
N THR A 170 18.06 -14.58 -0.71
CA THR A 170 16.81 -14.23 0.01
C THR A 170 17.09 -13.48 1.31
N ARG A 171 18.20 -13.79 1.98
CA ARG A 171 18.59 -13.11 3.22
C ARG A 171 18.91 -11.64 3.01
N ILE A 172 19.72 -11.32 2.01
CA ILE A 172 20.03 -9.93 1.61
C ILE A 172 18.73 -9.22 1.23
N TRP A 173 17.85 -9.91 0.48
CA TRP A 173 16.57 -9.36 0.07
C TRP A 173 15.69 -8.95 1.26
N TRP A 174 15.48 -9.85 2.23
CA TRP A 174 14.62 -9.57 3.38
C TRP A 174 15.21 -8.54 4.34
N THR A 175 16.52 -8.55 4.57
CA THR A 175 17.19 -7.56 5.44
C THR A 175 17.14 -6.16 4.85
N TRP A 176 17.38 -5.99 3.55
CA TRP A 176 17.26 -4.70 2.88
C TRP A 176 15.80 -4.24 2.68
N LEU A 177 14.83 -5.15 2.59
CA LEU A 177 13.41 -4.77 2.67
C LEU A 177 13.01 -4.31 4.07
N ALA A 178 13.53 -4.97 5.11
CA ALA A 178 13.36 -4.52 6.49
C ALA A 178 13.83 -3.08 6.64
N TYR A 179 15.02 -2.81 6.10
CA TYR A 179 15.60 -1.48 6.05
C TYR A 179 14.74 -0.48 5.27
N ALA A 180 14.37 -0.81 4.03
CA ALA A 180 13.67 0.10 3.14
C ALA A 180 12.25 0.46 3.59
N LEU A 181 11.57 -0.45 4.30
CA LEU A 181 10.14 -0.32 4.60
C LEU A 181 9.86 -0.03 6.09
N PHE A 182 10.72 -0.48 7.00
CA PHE A 182 10.42 -0.52 8.43
C PHE A 182 11.51 0.10 9.34
N SER A 183 12.70 0.40 8.83
CA SER A 183 13.76 1.03 9.63
C SER A 183 13.35 2.39 10.21
N LYS A 184 14.13 2.88 11.18
CA LYS A 184 14.02 4.25 11.70
C LYS A 184 14.06 5.29 10.58
N ARG A 185 14.95 5.09 9.60
CA ARG A 185 15.05 5.96 8.43
C ARG A 185 13.80 5.91 7.56
N ALA A 186 13.29 4.72 7.23
CA ALA A 186 12.06 4.58 6.44
C ALA A 186 10.86 5.24 7.12
N ARG A 187 10.73 5.09 8.46
CA ARG A 187 9.66 5.72 9.23
C ARG A 187 9.76 7.25 9.26
N ALA A 188 10.98 7.80 9.24
CA ALA A 188 11.20 9.24 9.24
C ALA A 188 11.04 9.87 7.84
N PHE A 189 11.50 9.17 6.79
CA PHE A 189 11.70 9.77 5.46
C PHE A 189 10.96 9.11 4.31
N SER A 190 10.19 8.03 4.53
CA SER A 190 9.37 7.43 3.47
C SER A 190 7.93 7.96 3.52
N SER A 191 7.32 8.16 2.36
CA SER A 191 5.89 8.48 2.20
C SER A 191 5.01 7.25 1.95
N LEU A 192 5.58 6.05 2.00
CA LEU A 192 4.88 4.80 1.71
C LEU A 192 3.87 4.46 2.81
N GLU A 193 2.62 4.26 2.40
CA GLU A 193 1.53 3.85 3.30
C GLU A 193 1.12 2.38 3.10
N SER A 194 1.39 1.83 1.91
CA SER A 194 0.99 0.48 1.53
C SER A 194 2.05 -0.26 0.73
N VAL A 195 2.32 -1.50 1.12
CA VAL A 195 3.18 -2.42 0.38
C VAL A 195 2.42 -3.70 0.04
N THR A 196 2.62 -4.20 -1.17
CA THR A 196 2.05 -5.46 -1.66
C THR A 196 3.16 -6.34 -2.20
N PHE A 197 3.39 -7.49 -1.57
CA PHE A 197 4.22 -8.56 -2.11
C PHE A 197 3.34 -9.52 -2.91
N VAL A 198 3.68 -9.75 -4.17
CA VAL A 198 2.93 -10.62 -5.08
C VAL A 198 3.80 -11.80 -5.47
N LYS A 199 3.21 -13.01 -5.52
CA LYS A 199 3.90 -14.23 -5.96
C LYS A 199 5.14 -14.60 -5.12
N LEU A 200 5.08 -14.45 -3.79
CA LEU A 200 6.13 -14.96 -2.91
C LEU A 200 6.13 -16.50 -2.94
N ARG A 201 7.31 -17.12 -3.08
CA ARG A 201 7.42 -18.58 -3.02
C ARG A 201 7.33 -19.11 -1.61
N TYR A 202 8.17 -18.66 -0.68
CA TYR A 202 8.16 -19.11 0.72
C TYR A 202 8.71 -18.02 1.63
N LEU A 203 8.55 -18.21 2.94
CA LEU A 203 9.19 -17.42 3.99
C LEU A 203 10.10 -18.37 4.78
N CYS A 204 11.34 -17.95 5.04
CA CYS A 204 12.29 -18.70 5.85
C CYS A 204 12.33 -18.12 7.28
N THR A 205 12.38 -18.98 8.29
CA THR A 205 12.51 -18.55 9.70
C THR A 205 13.77 -17.72 9.92
N ASP A 206 14.91 -18.18 9.40
CA ASP A 206 16.20 -17.49 9.56
C ASP A 206 16.18 -16.08 8.94
N ASP A 207 15.53 -15.94 7.78
CA ASP A 207 15.37 -14.64 7.12
C ASP A 207 14.50 -13.69 7.95
N MET A 208 13.44 -14.21 8.60
CA MET A 208 12.55 -13.39 9.43
C MET A 208 13.19 -12.97 10.75
N VAL A 209 14.03 -13.81 11.35
CA VAL A 209 14.84 -13.45 12.53
C VAL A 209 15.78 -12.30 12.17
N LYS A 210 16.48 -12.40 11.04
CA LYS A 210 17.38 -11.34 10.56
C LYS A 210 16.64 -10.05 10.17
N LEU A 211 15.45 -10.16 9.59
CA LEU A 211 14.57 -9.03 9.33
C LEU A 211 14.19 -8.31 10.63
N ALA A 212 13.73 -9.04 11.65
CA ALA A 212 13.36 -8.45 12.94
C ALA A 212 14.56 -7.75 13.60
N GLU A 213 15.73 -8.38 13.53
CA GLU A 213 17.01 -7.86 13.99
C GLU A 213 17.45 -6.53 13.34
N VAL A 214 17.04 -6.26 12.09
CA VAL A 214 17.31 -4.99 11.39
C VAL A 214 16.31 -3.92 11.81
N ILE A 215 15.03 -4.30 11.99
CA ILE A 215 13.95 -3.38 12.39
C ILE A 215 14.20 -2.81 13.79
N THR A 216 14.72 -3.63 14.70
CA THR A 216 15.02 -3.25 16.09
C THR A 216 16.42 -2.66 16.27
N SER A 217 17.26 -2.63 15.22
CA SER A 217 18.60 -2.05 15.31
C SER A 217 18.52 -0.52 15.39
N GLU A 218 19.29 0.07 16.30
CA GLU A 218 19.49 1.54 16.33
C GLU A 218 20.34 2.02 15.15
N HIS A 219 21.25 1.17 14.67
CA HIS A 219 22.23 1.43 13.61
C HIS A 219 22.09 0.36 12.51
N PRO A 220 21.00 0.36 11.73
CA PRO A 220 20.74 -0.70 10.77
C PRO A 220 21.75 -0.72 9.62
N GLU A 221 22.29 0.42 9.19
CA GLU A 221 23.25 0.51 8.09
C GLU A 221 24.55 -0.22 8.39
N GLU A 222 25.13 0.00 9.57
CA GLU A 222 26.37 -0.67 9.99
C GLU A 222 26.16 -2.17 10.12
N LYS A 223 25.00 -2.59 10.62
CA LYS A 223 24.61 -4.00 10.70
C LYS A 223 24.38 -4.65 9.33
N LEU A 224 23.87 -3.92 8.34
CA LEU A 224 23.64 -4.44 6.99
C LEU A 224 24.93 -4.60 6.19
N PHE A 225 25.92 -3.77 6.49
CA PHE A 225 27.24 -3.82 5.86
C PHE A 225 28.30 -4.57 6.68
N ASP A 226 27.92 -5.09 7.85
CA ASP A 226 28.82 -5.72 8.83
C ASP A 226 30.04 -4.82 9.16
N THR A 227 29.82 -3.51 9.27
CA THR A 227 30.87 -2.52 9.59
C THR A 227 30.89 -2.17 11.07
N PRO A 228 32.06 -1.82 11.63
CA PRO A 228 32.15 -1.37 13.02
C PRO A 228 31.43 -0.04 13.22
N ARG A 229 31.08 0.25 14.48
CA ARG A 229 30.46 1.51 14.86
C ARG A 229 31.42 2.67 14.60
N GLY A 230 30.95 3.71 13.91
CA GLY A 230 31.69 4.95 13.75
C GLY A 230 31.81 5.76 15.05
N GLU A 231 32.85 6.59 15.16
CA GLU A 231 32.98 7.56 16.26
C GLU A 231 31.92 8.66 16.16
N LEU A 232 31.58 9.05 14.94
CA LEU A 232 30.47 9.94 14.65
C LEU A 232 29.20 9.12 14.37
N GLY A 233 28.09 9.52 14.99
CA GLY A 233 26.79 8.96 14.68
C GLY A 233 26.36 9.26 13.24
N GLU A 234 25.37 8.51 12.75
CA GLU A 234 24.85 8.66 11.40
C GLU A 234 24.25 10.05 11.22
N LYS A 235 24.68 10.75 10.16
CA LYS A 235 24.19 12.08 9.82
C LYS A 235 23.67 12.10 8.41
N ILE A 236 22.63 12.91 8.21
CA ILE A 236 22.09 13.18 6.88
C ILE A 236 22.92 14.30 6.26
N ALA A 237 23.34 14.08 5.03
CA ALA A 237 24.11 15.02 4.25
C ALA A 237 23.55 15.18 2.83
N THR A 238 23.96 16.25 2.18
CA THR A 238 23.85 16.44 0.74
C THR A 238 25.25 16.29 0.14
N VAL A 239 25.38 15.46 -0.89
CA VAL A 239 26.61 15.39 -1.69
C VAL A 239 26.61 16.56 -2.67
N THR A 240 27.70 17.33 -2.69
CA THR A 240 27.85 18.51 -3.55
C THR A 240 27.86 18.13 -5.04
N ARG A 241 27.45 19.07 -5.89
CA ARG A 241 27.46 18.88 -7.35
C ARG A 241 28.87 18.58 -7.86
N GLY A 242 28.99 17.61 -8.77
CA GLY A 242 30.26 17.22 -9.39
C GLY A 242 31.22 16.45 -8.49
N ALA A 243 30.84 16.15 -7.25
CA ALA A 243 31.70 15.39 -6.33
C ALA A 243 31.98 13.97 -6.86
N PRO A 244 33.21 13.45 -6.71
CA PRO A 244 33.54 12.08 -7.06
C PRO A 244 32.93 11.10 -6.03
N ILE A 245 32.20 10.10 -6.53
CA ILE A 245 31.54 9.07 -5.72
C ILE A 245 32.12 7.71 -6.09
N ARG A 246 32.78 7.07 -5.13
CA ARG A 246 33.28 5.70 -5.26
C ARG A 246 32.15 4.73 -4.95
N TRP A 247 31.81 3.84 -5.88
CA TRP A 247 30.55 3.07 -5.84
C TRP A 247 30.71 1.56 -5.95
N LYS A 248 31.89 1.07 -6.37
CA LYS A 248 32.13 -0.36 -6.56
C LYS A 248 32.89 -0.95 -5.37
N PHE A 249 32.28 -1.95 -4.75
CA PHE A 249 32.85 -2.70 -3.63
C PHE A 249 32.78 -4.19 -3.94
N ASP A 250 33.85 -4.92 -3.64
CA ASP A 250 33.90 -6.37 -3.70
C ASP A 250 34.16 -6.93 -2.29
N TYR A 251 33.28 -7.81 -1.81
CA TYR A 251 33.28 -8.34 -0.43
C TYR A 251 33.47 -7.29 0.68
N GLY A 252 33.04 -6.05 0.45
CA GLY A 252 33.13 -4.95 1.40
C GLY A 252 34.36 -4.05 1.25
N GLU A 253 35.30 -4.41 0.37
CA GLU A 253 36.50 -3.63 0.02
C GLU A 253 36.29 -2.82 -1.27
N LEU A 254 36.91 -1.65 -1.35
CA LEU A 254 36.81 -0.78 -2.53
C LEU A 254 37.59 -1.37 -3.71
N VAL A 255 37.01 -1.36 -4.91
CA VAL A 255 37.74 -1.69 -6.14
C VAL A 255 38.44 -0.43 -6.66
N PRO A 256 39.79 -0.36 -6.65
CA PRO A 256 40.52 0.89 -6.85
C PRO A 256 40.60 1.37 -8.32
N GLU A 257 40.35 0.51 -9.30
CA GLU A 257 40.52 0.81 -10.74
C GLU A 257 39.25 1.29 -11.45
N VAL A 258 38.17 1.56 -10.73
CA VAL A 258 36.88 1.94 -11.34
C VAL A 258 36.67 3.44 -11.34
N GLU A 259 36.23 3.96 -12.49
CA GLU A 259 35.90 5.38 -12.66
C GLU A 259 34.79 5.80 -11.66
N PRO A 260 34.99 6.90 -10.91
CA PRO A 260 34.00 7.38 -9.95
C PRO A 260 32.76 7.92 -10.66
N LEU A 261 31.60 7.80 -10.00
CA LEU A 261 30.39 8.49 -10.43
C LEU A 261 30.51 9.98 -10.11
N SER A 262 30.02 10.83 -11.00
CA SER A 262 29.84 12.25 -10.74
C SER A 262 28.53 12.71 -11.38
N PHE A 263 27.85 13.66 -10.74
CA PHE A 263 26.56 14.15 -11.20
C PHE A 263 26.55 15.68 -11.23
N PRO A 264 25.90 16.30 -12.22
CA PRO A 264 25.86 17.77 -12.33
C PRO A 264 24.98 18.42 -11.26
N MET A 265 24.17 17.64 -10.54
CA MET A 265 23.25 18.10 -9.50
C MET A 265 23.67 17.52 -8.15
N SER A 266 23.44 18.27 -7.08
CA SER A 266 23.64 17.78 -5.71
C SER A 266 22.67 16.64 -5.38
N ILE A 267 23.11 15.68 -4.55
CA ILE A 267 22.29 14.53 -4.15
C ILE A 267 21.92 14.68 -2.68
N PRO A 268 20.64 14.95 -2.35
CA PRO A 268 20.21 15.13 -0.97
C PRO A 268 19.87 13.79 -0.30
N PHE A 269 19.68 13.82 1.02
CA PHE A 269 19.29 12.66 1.85
C PHE A 269 20.28 11.49 1.80
N VAL A 270 21.56 11.78 1.60
CA VAL A 270 22.65 10.82 1.77
C VAL A 270 22.89 10.62 3.26
N LEU A 271 23.16 9.39 3.68
CA LEU A 271 23.44 9.12 5.10
C LEU A 271 24.86 8.61 5.26
N THR A 272 25.60 9.21 6.19
CA THR A 272 26.89 8.71 6.63
C THR A 272 26.73 7.58 7.64
N PHE A 273 27.61 6.59 7.60
CA PHE A 273 27.65 5.51 8.59
C PHE A 273 29.09 5.04 8.78
N SER A 274 29.41 4.43 9.93
CA SER A 274 30.80 4.02 10.25
C SER A 274 31.83 5.14 10.01
N ASP A 275 31.47 6.38 10.36
CA ASP A 275 32.33 7.56 10.19
C ASP A 275 33.23 7.72 11.44
N ASP A 276 34.54 7.72 11.23
CA ASP A 276 35.56 7.92 12.27
C ASP A 276 35.84 9.40 12.57
N GLY A 277 35.22 10.32 11.83
CA GLY A 277 35.40 11.77 11.98
C GLY A 277 36.75 12.32 11.48
N VAL A 278 37.68 11.47 11.06
CA VAL A 278 39.05 11.86 10.67
C VAL A 278 39.40 11.46 9.24
N SER A 279 38.83 10.37 8.73
CA SER A 279 39.09 9.90 7.36
C SER A 279 38.57 10.90 6.34
N GLU A 280 39.36 11.07 5.26
CA GLU A 280 38.98 11.89 4.10
C GLU A 280 37.77 11.31 3.39
N TRP A 281 37.73 9.99 3.21
CA TRP A 281 36.65 9.27 2.54
C TRP A 281 35.68 8.70 3.56
N VAL A 282 34.42 9.13 3.49
CA VAL A 282 33.36 8.72 4.41
C VAL A 282 32.45 7.69 3.71
N ASN A 283 32.11 6.61 4.42
CA ASN A 283 31.11 5.67 3.93
C ASN A 283 29.73 6.30 3.94
N VAL A 284 29.05 6.23 2.81
CA VAL A 284 27.74 6.85 2.62
C VAL A 284 26.77 5.90 1.93
N LEU A 285 25.50 5.99 2.31
CA LEU A 285 24.40 5.34 1.60
C LEU A 285 23.66 6.36 0.75
N VAL A 286 23.87 6.26 -0.56
CA VAL A 286 23.31 7.19 -1.55
C VAL A 286 22.00 6.61 -2.10
N PRO A 287 20.86 7.31 -1.97
CA PRO A 287 19.58 6.86 -2.52
C PRO A 287 19.68 6.51 -4.01
N GLY A 288 19.31 5.28 -4.35
CA GLY A 288 19.30 4.79 -5.73
C GLY A 288 20.66 4.28 -6.23
N TYR A 289 21.73 4.46 -5.47
CA TYR A 289 23.08 3.98 -5.84
C TYR A 289 23.68 3.01 -4.82
N GLY A 290 23.16 2.98 -3.59
CA GLY A 290 23.57 2.02 -2.56
C GLY A 290 24.80 2.49 -1.77
N ARG A 291 25.67 1.55 -1.39
CA ARG A 291 26.90 1.85 -0.64
C ARG A 291 27.88 2.60 -1.54
N CYS A 292 28.37 3.72 -1.06
CA CYS A 292 29.38 4.54 -1.73
C CYS A 292 30.37 5.13 -0.73
N GLN A 293 31.45 5.72 -1.23
CA GLN A 293 32.34 6.60 -0.48
C GLN A 293 32.43 7.97 -1.16
N VAL A 294 32.41 9.02 -0.35
CA VAL A 294 32.52 10.41 -0.79
C VAL A 294 33.51 11.14 0.12
N GLN A 295 34.26 12.09 -0.44
CA GLN A 295 35.14 12.94 0.36
C GLN A 295 34.34 13.78 1.35
N ARG A 296 34.84 13.90 2.58
CA ARG A 296 34.19 14.64 3.67
C ARG A 296 33.87 16.09 3.29
N ASP A 297 34.79 16.76 2.59
CA ASP A 297 34.62 18.16 2.16
C ASP A 297 33.49 18.35 1.14
N ASN A 298 33.03 17.25 0.51
CA ASN A 298 31.92 17.25 -0.43
C ASN A 298 30.58 16.85 0.23
N LEU A 299 30.52 16.78 1.57
CA LEU A 299 29.33 16.48 2.35
C LEU A 299 28.85 17.70 3.13
N GLU A 300 27.67 18.19 2.77
CA GLU A 300 26.97 19.24 3.52
C GLU A 300 26.00 18.59 4.52
N PHE A 301 26.34 18.63 5.82
CA PHE A 301 25.54 18.02 6.88
C PHE A 301 24.32 18.85 7.26
N HIS A 302 23.19 18.19 7.50
CA HIS A 302 21.94 18.81 7.95
C HIS A 302 21.65 18.48 9.41
N GLU A 303 21.21 19.47 10.18
CA GLU A 303 20.66 19.21 11.52
C GLU A 303 19.35 18.43 11.38
N THR A 304 19.27 17.31 12.11
CA THR A 304 18.06 16.49 12.16
C THR A 304 17.05 17.17 13.08
N SER A 305 16.39 18.23 12.61
CA SER A 305 15.19 18.74 13.27
C SER A 305 14.17 17.61 13.38
N GLU A 306 13.45 17.51 14.50
CA GLU A 306 12.38 16.53 14.72
C GLU A 306 11.38 16.55 13.55
N TYR A 307 11.61 15.67 12.56
CA TYR A 307 10.69 15.55 11.44
C TYR A 307 9.38 15.03 12.00
N GLU A 308 8.30 15.81 11.81
CA GLU A 308 6.93 15.40 12.15
C GLU A 308 6.75 13.93 11.78
N THR A 309 6.45 13.08 12.76
CA THR A 309 6.26 11.64 12.59
C THR A 309 5.38 11.38 11.37
N ARG A 310 6.02 10.95 10.28
CA ARG A 310 5.37 10.73 8.99
C ARG A 310 4.56 9.43 9.03
N PRO A 311 3.58 9.23 8.12
CA PRO A 311 2.79 8.01 8.13
C PRO A 311 3.70 6.80 7.95
N CYS A 312 3.85 6.04 9.04
CA CYS A 312 4.44 4.71 9.01
C CYS A 312 3.61 3.79 8.10
N LEU A 313 4.21 2.72 7.59
CA LEU A 313 3.51 1.73 6.77
C LEU A 313 2.29 1.16 7.52
N LYS A 314 1.08 1.40 7.00
CA LYS A 314 -0.19 0.96 7.62
C LYS A 314 -0.81 -0.25 6.94
N THR A 315 -0.47 -0.51 5.69
CA THR A 315 -1.09 -1.57 4.90
C THR A 315 -0.05 -2.54 4.35
N LEU A 316 -0.18 -3.82 4.68
CA LEU A 316 0.66 -4.89 4.15
C LEU A 316 -0.21 -5.93 3.44
N LYS A 317 0.16 -6.28 2.22
CA LYS A 317 -0.48 -7.35 1.46
C LYS A 317 0.57 -8.36 1.03
N ILE A 318 0.32 -9.64 1.27
CA ILE A 318 1.24 -10.73 0.93
C ILE A 318 0.48 -11.80 0.15
N GLY A 319 0.90 -12.06 -1.08
CA GLY A 319 0.39 -13.14 -1.92
C GLY A 319 1.46 -14.18 -2.20
N PHE A 320 1.19 -15.43 -1.81
CA PHE A 320 2.04 -16.59 -2.01
C PHE A 320 1.69 -17.33 -3.31
N ILE A 321 2.68 -17.97 -3.94
CA ILE A 321 2.47 -18.91 -5.05
C ILE A 321 1.83 -20.19 -4.50
N HIS A 322 0.96 -20.80 -5.30
CA HIS A 322 0.10 -21.92 -4.91
C HIS A 322 0.79 -23.30 -4.81
N GLU A 323 2.12 -23.36 -4.67
CA GLU A 323 2.90 -24.60 -4.58
C GLU A 323 3.21 -24.90 -3.10
N ASN A 324 2.62 -25.96 -2.55
CA ASN A 324 2.91 -26.62 -1.26
C ASN A 324 3.69 -25.82 -0.19
N ASN A 325 3.13 -24.71 0.31
CA ASN A 325 3.80 -23.90 1.32
C ASN A 325 3.24 -24.16 2.71
N THR A 326 4.01 -24.87 3.53
CA THR A 326 3.90 -24.84 5.00
C THR A 326 4.52 -23.54 5.51
N ILE A 327 3.70 -22.50 5.68
CA ILE A 327 4.11 -21.15 6.16
C ILE A 327 4.25 -21.11 7.70
N ASN A 328 4.33 -22.28 8.33
CA ASN A 328 3.77 -22.48 9.67
C ASN A 328 4.52 -21.73 10.79
N ASN A 329 5.80 -21.37 10.59
CA ASN A 329 6.60 -20.72 11.66
C ASN A 329 7.13 -19.32 11.32
N SER A 330 7.22 -18.96 10.03
CA SER A 330 7.88 -17.73 9.61
C SER A 330 6.95 -16.51 9.55
N LEU A 331 5.66 -16.72 9.22
CA LEU A 331 4.69 -15.63 9.18
C LEU A 331 4.43 -15.02 10.59
N PRO A 332 4.27 -15.81 11.67
CA PRO A 332 4.20 -15.25 13.03
C PRO A 332 5.39 -14.35 13.37
N LEU A 333 6.62 -14.73 13.01
CA LEU A 333 7.81 -13.92 13.25
C LEU A 333 7.78 -12.59 12.49
N LEU A 334 7.35 -12.61 11.22
CA LEU A 334 7.16 -11.39 10.44
C LEU A 334 6.14 -10.48 11.11
N LEU A 335 4.97 -11.02 11.47
CA LEU A 335 3.90 -10.25 12.10
C LEU A 335 4.32 -9.73 13.47
N ALA A 336 5.11 -10.47 14.25
CA ALA A 336 5.65 -9.99 15.51
C ALA A 336 6.53 -8.74 15.30
N ALA A 337 7.32 -8.71 14.22
CA ALA A 337 8.23 -7.60 13.92
C ALA A 337 7.51 -6.36 13.37
N VAL A 338 6.50 -6.52 12.50
CA VAL A 338 5.88 -5.38 11.77
C VAL A 338 4.42 -5.12 12.14
N GLY A 339 3.75 -6.04 12.82
CA GLY A 339 2.29 -6.05 12.99
C GLY A 339 1.73 -4.86 13.76
N HIS A 340 2.51 -4.30 14.70
CA HIS A 340 2.08 -3.18 15.54
C HIS A 340 1.75 -1.90 14.75
N SER A 341 2.41 -1.66 13.60
CA SER A 341 2.16 -0.47 12.79
C SER A 341 1.00 -0.64 11.80
N LEU A 342 0.50 -1.86 11.63
CA LEU A 342 -0.46 -2.19 10.58
C LEU A 342 -1.91 -1.94 11.00
N ASN A 343 -2.63 -1.23 10.14
CA ASN A 343 -4.09 -1.11 10.20
C ASN A 343 -4.76 -2.10 9.25
N ASN A 344 -4.12 -2.46 8.14
CA ASN A 344 -4.71 -3.35 7.14
C ASN A 344 -3.73 -4.45 6.77
N LEU A 345 -4.20 -5.70 6.82
CA LEU A 345 -3.42 -6.87 6.45
C LEU A 345 -4.20 -7.70 5.43
N ALA A 346 -3.57 -8.05 4.31
CA ALA A 346 -4.11 -9.02 3.37
C ALA A 346 -3.14 -10.17 3.17
N LEU A 347 -3.58 -11.39 3.39
CA LEU A 347 -2.81 -12.61 3.18
C LEU A 347 -3.51 -13.47 2.12
N SER A 348 -2.78 -13.90 1.11
CA SER A 348 -3.30 -14.76 0.05
C SER A 348 -2.40 -15.98 -0.10
N ALA A 349 -2.87 -17.16 0.29
CA ALA A 349 -2.14 -18.42 0.10
C ALA A 349 -3.13 -19.57 -0.17
N ARG A 350 -2.66 -20.70 -0.72
CA ARG A 350 -3.53 -21.88 -0.92
C ARG A 350 -4.06 -22.42 0.41
N THR A 351 -3.17 -22.51 1.40
CA THR A 351 -3.43 -22.95 2.77
C THR A 351 -2.67 -22.02 3.71
N LEU A 352 -3.36 -21.38 4.67
CA LEU A 352 -2.69 -20.73 5.81
C LEU A 352 -3.04 -21.52 7.06
N ASP A 353 -2.01 -22.01 7.74
CA ASP A 353 -2.10 -22.67 9.03
C ASP A 353 -1.74 -21.66 10.13
N ILE A 354 -2.48 -20.55 10.15
CA ILE A 354 -2.37 -19.54 11.20
C ILE A 354 -3.78 -19.14 11.62
N ASP A 355 -4.01 -19.18 12.93
CA ASP A 355 -5.28 -18.77 13.49
C ASP A 355 -5.41 -17.24 13.49
N VAL A 356 -6.64 -16.76 13.30
CA VAL A 356 -6.97 -15.33 13.31
C VAL A 356 -6.63 -14.72 14.67
N SER A 357 -6.82 -15.46 15.77
CA SER A 357 -6.45 -14.96 17.11
C SER A 357 -4.95 -14.67 17.23
N THR A 358 -4.10 -15.50 16.62
CA THR A 358 -2.65 -15.31 16.57
C THR A 358 -2.29 -14.07 15.75
N ILE A 359 -2.93 -13.85 14.60
CA ILE A 359 -2.71 -12.63 13.80
C ILE A 359 -3.07 -11.38 14.61
N LEU A 360 -4.22 -11.40 15.30
CA LEU A 360 -4.69 -10.25 16.08
C LEU A 360 -3.80 -9.94 17.29
N ARG A 361 -3.17 -10.95 17.90
CA ARG A 361 -2.17 -10.75 18.95
C ARG A 361 -0.95 -9.97 18.47
N TYR A 362 -0.46 -10.25 17.26
CA TYR A 362 0.69 -9.55 16.69
C TYR A 362 0.34 -8.21 16.04
N CYS A 363 -0.91 -8.05 15.60
CA CYS A 363 -1.41 -6.85 14.93
C CYS A 363 -2.54 -6.19 15.74
N PRO A 364 -2.25 -5.56 16.89
CA PRO A 364 -3.28 -5.02 17.78
C PRO A 364 -4.06 -3.83 17.18
N ASN A 365 -3.46 -3.11 16.23
CA ASN A 365 -4.05 -1.92 15.61
C ASN A 365 -4.87 -2.24 14.34
N LEU A 366 -5.10 -3.52 14.04
CA LEU A 366 -5.75 -3.96 12.81
C LEU A 366 -7.20 -3.49 12.74
N VAL A 367 -7.54 -2.82 11.64
CA VAL A 367 -8.88 -2.37 11.23
C VAL A 367 -9.50 -3.40 10.30
N GLU A 368 -8.72 -3.90 9.33
CA GLU A 368 -9.18 -4.81 8.29
C GLU A 368 -8.19 -5.97 8.09
N LEU A 369 -8.72 -7.19 8.09
CA LEU A 369 -7.99 -8.42 7.75
C LEU A 369 -8.65 -9.09 6.55
N SER A 370 -7.90 -9.28 5.47
CA SER A 370 -8.32 -10.07 4.31
C SER A 370 -7.52 -11.36 4.22
N LEU A 371 -8.19 -12.51 4.21
CA LEU A 371 -7.57 -13.82 4.00
C LEU A 371 -8.14 -14.41 2.71
N CYS A 372 -7.29 -14.69 1.73
CA CYS A 372 -7.66 -15.29 0.46
C CYS A 372 -7.06 -16.70 0.37
N GLY A 373 -7.93 -17.69 0.23
CA GLY A 373 -7.60 -19.11 0.19
C GLY A 373 -7.91 -19.75 -1.15
N ALA A 374 -7.68 -21.07 -1.23
CA ALA A 374 -8.16 -21.86 -2.36
C ALA A 374 -9.69 -21.90 -2.41
N VAL A 375 -10.32 -22.21 -1.29
CA VAL A 375 -11.76 -22.49 -1.19
C VAL A 375 -12.55 -21.28 -0.69
N VAL A 376 -11.98 -20.52 0.25
CA VAL A 376 -12.65 -19.39 0.91
C VAL A 376 -11.80 -18.13 0.79
N ASP A 377 -12.43 -16.99 0.51
CA ASP A 377 -11.85 -15.67 0.75
C ASP A 377 -12.72 -14.93 1.78
N VAL A 378 -12.12 -14.46 2.86
CA VAL A 378 -12.82 -13.78 3.96
C VAL A 378 -12.21 -12.41 4.22
N MET A 379 -13.07 -11.41 4.46
CA MET A 379 -12.67 -10.07 4.88
C MET A 379 -13.35 -9.74 6.21
N LEU A 380 -12.53 -9.56 7.23
CA LEU A 380 -12.91 -9.21 8.60
C LEU A 380 -12.69 -7.71 8.81
N LYS A 381 -13.67 -7.05 9.43
CA LYS A 381 -13.58 -5.65 9.86
C LYS A 381 -13.81 -5.54 11.36
N PHE A 382 -12.92 -4.82 12.03
CA PHE A 382 -12.88 -4.75 13.50
C PHE A 382 -13.38 -3.42 14.07
N ASP A 383 -13.83 -2.48 13.23
CA ASP A 383 -14.19 -1.09 13.58
C ASP A 383 -15.04 -0.93 14.86
N ASN A 384 -15.99 -1.84 15.10
CA ASN A 384 -16.92 -1.77 16.23
C ASN A 384 -16.61 -2.75 17.37
N TYR A 385 -15.57 -3.59 17.22
CA TYR A 385 -15.33 -4.73 18.12
C TYR A 385 -13.92 -4.72 18.73
N ARG A 386 -13.18 -3.60 18.64
CA ARG A 386 -11.81 -3.46 19.16
C ARG A 386 -11.67 -3.73 20.66
N GLU A 387 -12.62 -3.27 21.47
CA GLU A 387 -12.61 -3.51 22.92
C GLU A 387 -12.81 -4.99 23.24
N PHE A 388 -13.60 -5.68 22.42
CA PHE A 388 -13.76 -7.12 22.53
C PHE A 388 -12.50 -7.86 22.07
N LEU A 389 -11.70 -7.32 21.13
CA LEU A 389 -10.53 -8.00 20.52
C LEU A 389 -9.51 -8.52 21.54
N GLN A 390 -9.35 -7.82 22.67
CA GLN A 390 -8.44 -8.21 23.75
C GLN A 390 -8.90 -9.48 24.50
N SER A 391 -10.18 -9.84 24.41
CA SER A 391 -10.79 -11.02 25.04
C SER A 391 -10.77 -12.30 24.16
N PHE A 392 -10.33 -12.24 22.90
CA PHE A 392 -10.42 -13.35 21.93
C PHE A 392 -9.40 -14.48 22.13
N SER A 393 -8.82 -14.64 23.32
CA SER A 393 -7.96 -15.80 23.61
C SER A 393 -8.80 -17.08 23.60
N GLY A 394 -8.81 -17.80 22.48
CA GLY A 394 -9.41 -19.13 22.36
C GLY A 394 -10.57 -19.29 21.37
N VAL A 395 -10.89 -18.31 20.53
CA VAL A 395 -11.93 -18.46 19.49
C VAL A 395 -11.32 -19.11 18.25
N ASP A 396 -11.62 -20.40 18.04
CA ASP A 396 -11.25 -21.13 16.82
C ASP A 396 -12.01 -20.58 15.61
N PHE A 397 -11.28 -20.13 14.58
CA PHE A 397 -11.84 -19.67 13.32
C PHE A 397 -11.21 -20.42 12.14
N ASN A 398 -11.68 -21.65 11.95
CA ASN A 398 -11.26 -22.49 10.84
C ASN A 398 -11.88 -22.03 9.52
N TRP A 399 -11.25 -21.03 8.90
CA TRP A 399 -11.69 -20.44 7.64
C TRP A 399 -11.41 -21.31 6.41
N ASN A 400 -10.51 -22.30 6.52
CA ASN A 400 -10.15 -23.22 5.44
C ASN A 400 -11.23 -24.29 5.20
N ASN A 401 -12.03 -24.62 6.22
CA ASN A 401 -13.07 -25.63 6.14
C ASN A 401 -14.45 -24.96 6.04
N VAL A 402 -15.12 -25.10 4.89
CA VAL A 402 -16.42 -24.46 4.62
C VAL A 402 -17.49 -24.87 5.63
N ILE A 403 -17.52 -26.14 6.06
CA ILE A 403 -18.53 -26.62 7.02
C ILE A 403 -18.27 -26.03 8.41
N ALA A 404 -17.01 -26.04 8.87
CA ALA A 404 -16.65 -25.47 10.17
C ALA A 404 -16.85 -23.95 10.20
N LEU A 405 -16.47 -23.26 9.11
CA LEU A 405 -16.72 -21.84 8.93
C LEU A 405 -18.22 -21.53 8.97
N SER A 406 -19.05 -22.28 8.23
CA SER A 406 -20.51 -22.10 8.24
C SER A 406 -21.08 -22.22 9.65
N ARG A 407 -20.69 -23.25 10.42
CA ARG A 407 -21.11 -23.41 11.83
C ARG A 407 -20.69 -22.23 12.71
N THR A 408 -19.47 -21.73 12.48
CA THR A 408 -18.94 -20.58 13.21
C THR A 408 -19.72 -19.31 12.91
N LEU A 409 -20.08 -19.08 11.64
CA LEU A 409 -20.86 -17.93 11.19
C LEU A 409 -22.34 -17.98 11.56
N SER A 410 -22.89 -19.19 11.72
CA SER A 410 -24.23 -19.41 12.27
C SER A 410 -24.35 -19.04 13.75
N ASN A 411 -23.24 -19.00 14.49
CA ASN A 411 -23.24 -18.75 15.92
C ASN A 411 -23.22 -17.24 16.23
N ASP A 412 -24.37 -16.69 16.62
CA ASP A 412 -24.52 -15.28 17.00
C ASP A 412 -23.72 -14.87 18.25
N ASN A 413 -23.29 -15.84 19.06
CA ASN A 413 -22.40 -15.58 20.20
C ASN A 413 -20.94 -15.52 19.77
N ASN A 414 -20.59 -15.94 18.55
CA ASN A 414 -19.22 -15.84 18.07
C ASN A 414 -18.93 -14.41 17.57
N PRO A 415 -18.03 -13.66 18.24
CA PRO A 415 -17.73 -12.30 17.85
C PRO A 415 -17.01 -12.18 16.49
N LEU A 416 -16.28 -13.20 16.04
CA LEU A 416 -15.69 -13.21 14.69
C LEU A 416 -16.75 -13.30 13.60
N ALA A 417 -17.87 -14.00 13.84
CA ALA A 417 -19.00 -14.02 12.92
C ALA A 417 -19.60 -12.62 12.70
N LYS A 418 -19.53 -11.75 13.70
CA LYS A 418 -19.96 -10.34 13.60
C LYS A 418 -18.93 -9.45 12.90
N CYS A 419 -17.68 -9.88 12.82
CA CYS A 419 -16.60 -9.16 12.14
C CYS A 419 -16.53 -9.50 10.64
N VAL A 420 -17.08 -10.63 10.20
CA VAL A 420 -17.04 -11.02 8.77
C VAL A 420 -17.93 -10.09 7.95
N HIS A 421 -17.29 -9.27 7.12
CA HIS A 421 -17.95 -8.29 6.28
C HIS A 421 -18.20 -8.80 4.86
N ARG A 422 -17.22 -9.56 4.32
CA ARG A 422 -17.26 -10.12 2.97
C ARG A 422 -16.80 -11.57 2.99
N LEU A 423 -17.55 -12.43 2.33
CA LEU A 423 -17.21 -13.84 2.17
C LEU A 423 -17.30 -14.24 0.69
N ARG A 424 -16.31 -14.98 0.20
CA ARG A 424 -16.32 -15.64 -1.10
C ARG A 424 -16.05 -17.12 -0.89
N VAL A 425 -16.85 -18.00 -1.45
CA VAL A 425 -16.70 -19.45 -1.25
C VAL A 425 -16.79 -20.19 -2.58
N ARG A 426 -15.94 -21.20 -2.73
CA ARG A 426 -15.85 -22.11 -3.88
C ARG A 426 -16.10 -23.55 -3.40
N PRO A 427 -17.34 -23.89 -3.01
CA PRO A 427 -17.64 -25.19 -2.43
C PRO A 427 -17.38 -26.33 -3.42
N VAL A 428 -16.88 -27.45 -2.92
CA VAL A 428 -16.55 -28.65 -3.71
C VAL A 428 -17.60 -29.76 -3.58
N SER A 429 -18.42 -29.73 -2.53
CA SER A 429 -19.41 -30.78 -2.25
C SER A 429 -20.81 -30.22 -1.98
N GLU A 430 -21.81 -31.08 -2.10
CA GLU A 430 -23.19 -30.72 -1.75
C GLU A 430 -23.37 -30.47 -0.24
N ALA A 431 -22.63 -31.18 0.60
CA ALA A 431 -22.63 -30.98 2.04
C ALA A 431 -22.19 -29.55 2.42
N GLU A 432 -21.18 -29.01 1.73
CA GLU A 432 -20.74 -27.63 1.92
C GLU A 432 -21.80 -26.61 1.47
N LEU A 433 -22.47 -26.87 0.34
CA LEU A 433 -23.58 -26.02 -0.12
C LEU A 433 -24.74 -25.99 0.86
N ASN A 434 -25.09 -27.14 1.46
CA ASN A 434 -26.13 -27.21 2.49
C ASN A 434 -25.72 -26.43 3.73
N ALA A 435 -24.51 -26.62 4.24
CA ALA A 435 -24.00 -25.89 5.40
C ALA A 435 -24.01 -24.37 5.18
N LEU A 436 -23.70 -23.89 3.97
CA LEU A 436 -23.76 -22.47 3.63
C LEU A 436 -25.18 -21.91 3.59
N LEU A 437 -26.17 -22.69 3.15
CA LEU A 437 -27.58 -22.28 3.22
C LEU A 437 -28.07 -22.22 4.66
N ASP A 438 -27.73 -23.22 5.47
CA ASP A 438 -28.06 -23.25 6.91
C ASP A 438 -27.39 -22.10 7.68
N MET A 439 -26.22 -21.65 7.21
CA MET A 439 -25.58 -20.46 7.74
C MET A 439 -26.31 -19.19 7.35
N LEU A 440 -26.75 -19.04 6.10
CA LEU A 440 -27.45 -17.85 5.64
C LEU A 440 -28.82 -17.65 6.31
N THR A 441 -29.48 -18.71 6.75
CA THR A 441 -30.74 -18.64 7.49
C THR A 441 -30.55 -18.11 8.91
N GLN A 442 -29.42 -18.42 9.56
CA GLN A 442 -29.16 -18.05 10.95
C GLN A 442 -28.34 -16.77 11.08
N ASN A 443 -27.34 -16.58 10.23
CA ASN A 443 -26.48 -15.42 10.30
C ASN A 443 -27.26 -14.16 9.91
N LEU A 444 -27.11 -13.08 10.69
CA LEU A 444 -27.75 -11.78 10.44
C LEU A 444 -26.75 -10.63 10.36
N THR A 445 -25.46 -10.91 10.18
CA THR A 445 -24.38 -9.90 10.13
C THR A 445 -23.67 -9.83 8.79
N LEU A 446 -23.62 -10.92 8.02
CA LEU A 446 -22.89 -10.99 6.77
C LEU A 446 -23.50 -10.05 5.73
N LYS A 447 -22.72 -9.05 5.30
CA LYS A 447 -23.16 -8.05 4.32
C LYS A 447 -23.00 -8.49 2.88
N TYR A 448 -21.94 -9.24 2.56
CA TYR A 448 -21.66 -9.68 1.20
C TYR A 448 -21.21 -11.13 1.17
N MET A 449 -21.84 -11.92 0.29
CA MET A 449 -21.45 -13.29 -0.02
C MET A 449 -21.38 -13.51 -1.54
N GLU A 450 -20.28 -14.09 -2.01
CA GLU A 450 -20.15 -14.58 -3.39
C GLU A 450 -19.88 -16.08 -3.38
N ILE A 451 -20.63 -16.85 -4.15
CA ILE A 451 -20.53 -18.31 -4.19
C ILE A 451 -20.30 -18.74 -5.63
N THR A 452 -19.24 -19.52 -5.81
CA THR A 452 -18.87 -20.12 -7.10
C THR A 452 -19.27 -21.58 -7.09
N ILE A 453 -20.42 -21.89 -7.67
CA ILE A 453 -21.05 -23.21 -7.60
C ILE A 453 -20.51 -24.08 -8.76
N PRO A 454 -20.07 -25.32 -8.50
CA PRO A 454 -19.72 -26.28 -9.54
C PRO A 454 -20.90 -26.57 -10.48
N THR A 455 -20.62 -26.85 -11.76
CA THR A 455 -21.66 -27.08 -12.77
C THR A 455 -22.65 -28.18 -12.39
N GLN A 456 -22.19 -29.22 -11.69
CA GLN A 456 -23.08 -30.31 -11.25
C GLN A 456 -24.18 -29.85 -10.27
N PHE A 457 -23.99 -28.72 -9.59
CA PHE A 457 -24.93 -28.19 -8.58
C PHE A 457 -25.62 -26.90 -9.02
N GLN A 458 -25.62 -26.58 -10.32
CA GLN A 458 -26.18 -25.33 -10.86
C GLN A 458 -27.63 -25.06 -10.42
N ARG A 459 -28.44 -26.11 -10.23
CA ARG A 459 -29.84 -26.00 -9.72
C ARG A 459 -29.95 -25.29 -8.37
N ARG A 460 -28.88 -25.27 -7.57
CA ARG A 460 -28.84 -24.65 -6.23
C ARG A 460 -28.67 -23.12 -6.26
N ILE A 461 -28.39 -22.52 -7.42
CA ILE A 461 -28.21 -21.06 -7.55
C ILE A 461 -29.44 -20.30 -7.04
N GLU A 462 -30.64 -20.77 -7.38
CA GLU A 462 -31.89 -20.12 -6.99
C GLU A 462 -32.10 -20.16 -5.47
N SER A 463 -31.67 -21.22 -4.80
CA SER A 463 -31.74 -21.34 -3.34
C SER A 463 -30.96 -20.21 -2.64
N PHE A 464 -29.79 -19.84 -3.15
CA PHE A 464 -28.97 -18.75 -2.59
C PHE A 464 -29.53 -17.36 -2.92
N ARG A 465 -30.12 -17.17 -4.11
CA ARG A 465 -30.69 -15.88 -4.52
C ARG A 465 -31.83 -15.42 -3.61
N LYS A 466 -32.54 -16.34 -2.94
CA LYS A 466 -33.58 -16.02 -1.94
C LYS A 466 -33.07 -15.19 -0.76
N PHE A 467 -31.78 -15.28 -0.44
CA PHE A 467 -31.15 -14.53 0.66
C PHE A 467 -30.60 -13.17 0.24
N ASN A 468 -30.65 -12.84 -1.05
CA ASN A 468 -30.22 -11.54 -1.55
C ASN A 468 -31.23 -10.46 -1.11
N LEU A 469 -30.71 -9.28 -0.74
CA LEU A 469 -31.46 -8.12 -0.24
C LEU A 469 -32.18 -8.30 1.10
N GLN A 470 -31.97 -9.42 1.80
CA GLN A 470 -32.49 -9.57 3.16
C GLN A 470 -31.83 -8.57 4.12
N PRO A 471 -32.59 -8.01 5.07
CA PRO A 471 -32.05 -7.06 6.05
C PRO A 471 -31.07 -7.74 7.00
N ILE A 472 -29.97 -7.06 7.33
CA ILE A 472 -28.99 -7.50 8.33
C ILE A 472 -28.98 -6.56 9.55
N HIS A 473 -28.48 -7.04 10.68
CA HIS A 473 -28.33 -6.26 11.92
C HIS A 473 -27.32 -5.10 11.82
N HIS A 474 -26.54 -5.01 10.74
CA HIS A 474 -25.76 -3.79 10.48
C HIS A 474 -26.70 -2.64 10.12
N THR A 475 -26.95 -1.84 11.13
CA THR A 475 -27.57 -0.54 11.06
C THR A 475 -26.61 0.45 10.39
N MET A 476 -27.03 1.06 9.29
CA MET A 476 -26.26 2.13 8.66
C MET A 476 -26.38 3.35 9.58
N LYS A 477 -25.38 3.56 10.46
CA LYS A 477 -25.33 4.79 11.27
C LYS A 477 -25.36 5.98 10.30
N LEU A 478 -26.35 6.85 10.43
CA LEU A 478 -26.41 8.10 9.67
C LEU A 478 -25.09 8.85 9.84
N SER A 479 -24.48 9.26 8.73
CA SER A 479 -23.20 9.97 8.75
C SER A 479 -23.33 11.27 9.55
N LEU A 480 -22.27 11.71 10.22
CA LEU A 480 -22.24 12.99 10.92
C LEU A 480 -22.61 14.15 9.98
N LYS A 481 -22.18 14.09 8.72
CA LYS A 481 -22.56 15.06 7.68
C LYS A 481 -24.06 15.04 7.39
N SER A 482 -24.68 13.87 7.30
CA SER A 482 -26.14 13.74 7.07
C SER A 482 -26.94 14.22 8.29
N LYS A 483 -26.49 13.90 9.50
CA LYS A 483 -27.09 14.42 10.75
C LYS A 483 -26.96 15.93 10.84
N ALA A 484 -25.78 16.47 10.55
CA ALA A 484 -25.51 17.91 10.54
C ALA A 484 -26.28 18.64 9.44
N ALA A 485 -26.40 18.07 8.24
CA ALA A 485 -27.21 18.65 7.17
C ALA A 485 -28.70 18.70 7.55
N PHE A 486 -29.22 17.63 8.15
CA PHE A 486 -30.60 17.58 8.63
C PHE A 486 -30.86 18.61 9.74
N ILE A 487 -29.95 18.73 10.72
CA ILE A 487 -30.03 19.74 11.78
C ILE A 487 -29.93 21.16 11.19
N SER A 488 -28.99 21.38 10.27
CA SER A 488 -28.79 22.68 9.61
C SER A 488 -30.00 23.14 8.82
N THR A 489 -30.75 22.24 8.17
CA THR A 489 -32.01 22.58 7.49
C THR A 489 -33.15 22.94 8.45
N ILE A 490 -33.10 22.45 9.69
CA ILE A 490 -34.07 22.80 10.74
C ILE A 490 -33.73 24.18 11.33
N GLU A 491 -32.45 24.46 11.55
CA GLU A 491 -31.96 25.75 12.08
C GLU A 491 -32.02 26.89 11.05
N SER A 492 -31.81 26.63 9.76
CA SER A 492 -31.83 27.68 8.71
C SER A 492 -33.21 28.32 8.47
N ASN A 493 -34.29 27.72 9.00
CA ASN A 493 -35.63 28.31 8.95
C ASN A 493 -35.83 29.43 9.97
N GLU A 494 -34.85 29.73 10.83
CA GLU A 494 -34.94 30.82 11.80
C GLU A 494 -34.79 32.23 11.20
N THR A 495 -34.17 32.37 10.02
CA THR A 495 -33.80 33.68 9.46
C THR A 495 -34.66 34.16 8.28
N GLY A 496 -35.71 33.43 7.91
CA GLY A 496 -36.60 33.76 6.79
C GLY A 496 -37.96 34.31 7.26
N ASN A 497 -38.35 35.48 6.76
CA ASN A 497 -39.56 36.24 7.10
C ASN A 497 -40.81 35.38 7.43
N HIS A 498 -41.46 35.76 8.52
CA HIS A 498 -42.75 35.27 9.00
C HIS A 498 -43.78 35.04 7.88
N GLN A 499 -44.19 33.78 7.67
CA GLN A 499 -45.62 33.41 7.54
C GLN A 499 -45.93 31.90 7.41
N GLN A 500 -44.96 31.00 7.44
CA GLN A 500 -45.23 29.57 7.63
C GLN A 500 -44.32 29.00 8.72
N LYS A 501 -44.83 28.95 9.96
CA LYS A 501 -44.20 28.13 11.01
C LYS A 501 -44.32 26.67 10.57
N SER A 502 -43.25 26.12 10.03
CA SER A 502 -43.17 24.69 9.76
C SER A 502 -43.20 23.94 11.09
N PRO A 503 -43.91 22.79 11.21
CA PRO A 503 -44.06 22.03 12.46
C PRO A 503 -42.73 21.40 12.96
N LEU A 504 -41.60 21.73 12.33
CA LEU A 504 -40.27 21.21 12.64
C LEU A 504 -39.54 22.00 13.73
N HIS A 505 -40.09 23.14 14.18
CA HIS A 505 -39.47 24.04 15.16
C HIS A 505 -39.41 23.51 16.60
N GLU A 506 -40.03 22.37 16.91
CA GLU A 506 -40.05 21.75 18.25
C GLU A 506 -39.50 20.32 18.24
N LEU A 507 -38.53 20.03 17.38
CA LEU A 507 -37.84 18.74 17.42
C LEU A 507 -36.90 18.70 18.64
N SER A 508 -37.39 18.19 19.76
CA SER A 508 -36.58 17.93 20.94
C SER A 508 -35.40 17.00 20.61
N GLN A 509 -34.31 17.08 21.39
CA GLN A 509 -33.16 16.19 21.24
C GLN A 509 -33.60 14.71 21.25
N GLU A 510 -34.61 14.37 22.06
CA GLU A 510 -35.18 13.02 22.13
C GLU A 510 -35.90 12.63 20.83
N LEU A 511 -36.64 13.56 20.20
CA LEU A 511 -37.30 13.32 18.92
C LEU A 511 -36.27 13.19 17.78
N LEU A 512 -35.21 14.01 17.78
CA LEU A 512 -34.10 13.89 16.82
C LEU A 512 -33.38 12.54 16.96
N CYS A 513 -33.16 12.08 18.19
CA CYS A 513 -32.64 10.75 18.46
C CYS A 513 -33.58 9.66 17.91
N LYS A 514 -34.89 9.78 18.10
CA LYS A 514 -35.90 8.85 17.55
C LYS A 514 -35.95 8.89 16.02
N ILE A 515 -35.87 10.06 15.39
CA ILE A 515 -35.84 10.23 13.93
C ILE A 515 -34.58 9.60 13.36
N PHE A 516 -33.41 9.88 13.93
CA PHE A 516 -32.18 9.24 13.48
C PHE A 516 -32.18 7.75 13.76
N ALA A 517 -32.77 7.28 14.86
CA ALA A 517 -32.94 5.85 15.13
C ALA A 517 -33.87 5.18 14.11
N TYR A 518 -34.94 5.87 13.68
CA TYR A 518 -35.89 5.38 12.69
C TYR A 518 -35.32 5.42 11.26
N ALA A 519 -34.53 6.44 10.93
CA ALA A 519 -33.89 6.61 9.64
C ALA A 519 -32.65 5.70 9.45
N ILE A 520 -32.29 4.92 10.46
CA ILE A 520 -31.37 3.79 10.31
C ILE A 520 -32.09 2.70 9.52
N SER A 521 -31.92 2.72 8.21
CA SER A 521 -32.35 1.60 7.37
C SER A 521 -31.43 0.39 7.60
N PRO A 522 -31.99 -0.83 7.75
CA PRO A 522 -31.17 -2.03 7.77
C PRO A 522 -30.43 -2.16 6.44
N THR A 523 -29.14 -2.47 6.52
CA THR A 523 -28.34 -2.67 5.30
C THR A 523 -28.87 -3.90 4.56
N PRO A 524 -29.07 -3.88 3.23
CA PRO A 524 -29.43 -5.09 2.51
C PRO A 524 -28.20 -6.00 2.34
N ARG A 525 -28.35 -7.29 2.63
CA ARG A 525 -27.38 -8.32 2.30
C ARG A 525 -27.25 -8.44 0.79
N ARG A 526 -26.02 -8.63 0.29
CA ARG A 526 -25.76 -8.95 -1.11
C ARG A 526 -25.28 -10.39 -1.24
N VAL A 527 -26.07 -11.24 -1.89
CA VAL A 527 -25.72 -12.64 -2.17
C VAL A 527 -25.64 -12.85 -3.67
N PHE A 528 -24.46 -13.22 -4.15
CA PHE A 528 -24.20 -13.53 -5.55
C PHE A 528 -23.83 -15.01 -5.69
N ALA A 529 -24.61 -15.75 -6.46
CA ALA A 529 -24.30 -17.14 -6.82
C ALA A 529 -24.07 -17.22 -8.32
N ARG A 530 -22.92 -17.76 -8.73
CA ARG A 530 -22.55 -17.96 -10.13
C ARG A 530 -22.01 -19.36 -10.37
N CYS A 531 -22.21 -19.86 -11.59
CA CYS A 531 -21.65 -21.11 -12.05
C CYS A 531 -20.31 -20.83 -12.76
N VAL A 532 -19.33 -21.73 -12.63
CA VAL A 532 -18.13 -21.69 -13.49
C VAL A 532 -18.51 -22.34 -14.82
N PRO A 533 -18.39 -21.67 -15.98
CA PRO A 533 -18.55 -22.35 -17.26
C PRO A 533 -17.47 -23.44 -17.39
N LYS A 534 -17.83 -24.60 -17.95
CA LYS A 534 -16.84 -25.64 -18.26
C LYS A 534 -15.74 -25.01 -19.15
N PRO A 535 -14.45 -25.26 -18.88
CA PRO A 535 -13.36 -24.80 -19.74
C PRO A 535 -13.47 -25.39 -21.15
#